data_AF-A0A198A2L9-F1
#
_entry.id   AF-A0A198A2L9-F1
#
_cell.length_a   1.000
_cell.length_b   1.000
_cell.length_c   1.000
_cell.angle_alpha   90.00
_cell.angle_beta   90.00
_cell.angle_gamma   90.00
#
_symmetry.space_group_name_H-M   'P 1'
#
loop_
_entity.id
_entity.type
_entity.pdbx_description
1 polymer ?
#
loop_
_entity_poly.entity_id
_entity_poly.type
_entity_poly.pdbx_seq_one_letter_code
_entity_poly.pdbx_strand_id
1 'polypeptide(L)'
;MARAGFEIEFLDDNYKSEIHCEFIATHKESGQKIGVEAKSKRRKGVLHEEGVFNAEADNRGNIQHLFRKARTQKPKDIPFLIFIDMNLALTNVNNNSIDSEPPEKTWEHDIDKIYANYKNQSTLPDPFNAVYFTNFAFYYQGNNSLSFPWITYIKKSESPEHEIRESSLLECIQSSILRYSDIPQEI
;
A
#
# COMPACT_ATOMS: atom_id res chain seq x y z
N MET A 1 6.44 3.23 -8.03
CA MET A 1 6.16 3.36 -9.48
C MET A 1 7.28 4.08 -10.21
N ALA A 2 7.56 5.36 -9.95
CA ALA A 2 8.64 6.10 -10.63
C ALA A 2 10.02 5.40 -10.56
N ARG A 3 10.43 4.94 -9.37
CA ARG A 3 11.67 4.15 -9.16
C ARG A 3 11.69 2.81 -9.93
N ALA A 4 10.53 2.28 -10.28
CA ALA A 4 10.37 1.05 -11.06
C ALA A 4 10.33 1.32 -12.58
N GLY A 5 10.71 2.51 -13.04
CA GLY A 5 10.78 2.83 -14.47
C GLY A 5 9.46 3.29 -15.10
N PHE A 6 8.48 3.70 -14.30
CA PHE A 6 7.19 4.20 -14.80
C PHE A 6 7.17 5.72 -14.91
N GLU A 7 6.53 6.22 -15.96
CA GLU A 7 6.02 7.58 -16.06
C GLU A 7 4.62 7.65 -15.42
N ILE A 8 4.29 8.74 -14.73
CA ILE A 8 3.07 8.88 -13.92
C ILE A 8 2.21 10.02 -14.46
N GLU A 9 0.92 9.74 -14.68
CA GLU A 9 -0.12 10.70 -15.05
C GLU A 9 -1.20 10.71 -13.96
N PHE A 10 -1.28 11.79 -13.16
CA PHE A 10 -2.29 11.96 -12.13
C PHE A 10 -3.66 12.31 -12.72
N LEU A 11 -4.71 11.65 -12.23
CA LEU A 11 -6.07 11.83 -12.77
C LEU A 11 -6.91 12.84 -11.95
N ASP A 12 -6.61 13.00 -10.66
CA ASP A 12 -7.34 13.89 -9.73
C ASP A 12 -7.32 15.37 -10.16
N ASP A 13 -6.29 15.79 -10.90
CA ASP A 13 -6.17 17.14 -11.42
C ASP A 13 -7.14 17.43 -12.58
N ASN A 14 -7.59 16.37 -13.27
CA ASN A 14 -8.36 16.49 -14.52
C ASN A 14 -9.82 16.01 -14.39
N TYR A 15 -10.16 15.16 -13.40
CA TYR A 15 -11.45 14.44 -13.39
C TYR A 15 -12.15 14.36 -12.01
N LYS A 16 -12.18 15.46 -11.25
CA LYS A 16 -12.73 15.54 -9.87
C LYS A 16 -14.14 14.98 -9.64
N SER A 17 -14.97 14.82 -10.68
CA SER A 17 -16.34 14.31 -10.58
C SER A 17 -16.51 12.82 -10.94
N GLU A 18 -15.46 12.15 -11.43
CA GLU A 18 -15.54 10.76 -11.88
C GLU A 18 -14.83 9.82 -10.90
N ILE A 19 -15.33 8.57 -10.79
CA ILE A 19 -14.63 7.54 -10.03
C ILE A 19 -13.49 7.02 -10.91
N HIS A 20 -12.28 7.35 -10.53
CA HIS A 20 -11.06 6.89 -11.19
C HIS A 20 -10.00 6.52 -10.14
N CYS A 21 -8.96 5.82 -10.57
CA CYS A 21 -7.80 5.58 -9.73
C CYS A 21 -6.96 6.85 -9.57
N GLU A 22 -6.12 6.90 -8.54
CA GLU A 22 -5.23 8.05 -8.29
C GLU A 22 -4.44 8.49 -9.53
N PHE A 23 -3.81 7.54 -10.23
CA PHE A 23 -3.00 7.83 -11.42
C PHE A 23 -2.89 6.64 -12.37
N ILE A 24 -2.51 6.92 -13.62
CA ILE A 24 -2.05 5.92 -14.58
C ILE A 24 -0.53 5.93 -14.64
N ALA A 25 0.07 4.74 -14.55
CA ALA A 25 1.51 4.55 -14.68
C ALA A 25 1.83 3.84 -16.00
N THR A 26 2.71 4.42 -16.81
CA THR A 26 3.18 3.83 -18.07
C THR A 26 4.62 3.36 -17.92
N HIS A 27 4.89 2.06 -18.11
CA HIS A 27 6.26 1.55 -18.08
C HIS A 27 7.03 2.08 -19.30
N LYS A 28 8.19 2.73 -19.07
CA LYS A 28 8.91 3.45 -20.14
C LYS A 28 9.44 2.54 -21.24
N GLU A 29 9.83 1.31 -20.89
CA GLU A 29 10.45 0.39 -21.84
C GLU A 29 9.39 -0.39 -22.64
N SER A 30 8.42 -1.00 -21.96
CA SER A 30 7.41 -1.85 -22.61
C SER A 30 6.14 -1.10 -23.04
N GLY A 31 5.98 0.16 -22.63
CA GLY A 31 4.78 0.96 -22.90
C GLY A 31 3.53 0.49 -22.16
N GLN A 32 3.65 -0.51 -21.27
CA GLN A 32 2.51 -1.08 -20.57
C GLN A 32 1.91 -0.07 -19.58
N LYS A 33 0.62 0.20 -19.74
CA LYS A 33 -0.16 1.04 -18.83
C LYS A 33 -0.75 0.22 -17.68
N ILE A 34 -0.70 0.78 -16.48
CA ILE A 34 -1.24 0.19 -15.27
C ILE A 34 -1.96 1.31 -14.50
N GLY A 35 -3.23 1.12 -14.17
CA GLY A 35 -3.90 2.01 -13.22
C GLY A 35 -3.43 1.72 -11.81
N VAL A 36 -3.26 2.77 -11.02
CA VAL A 36 -2.77 2.64 -9.65
C VAL A 36 -3.66 3.44 -8.72
N GLU A 37 -4.13 2.76 -7.68
CA GLU A 37 -4.87 3.38 -6.60
C GLU A 37 -4.04 3.37 -5.32
N ALA A 38 -3.85 4.54 -4.73
CA ALA A 38 -3.08 4.70 -3.51
C ALA A 38 -3.98 5.20 -2.38
N LYS A 39 -4.00 4.47 -1.27
CA LYS A 39 -4.69 4.85 -0.04
C LYS A 39 -3.72 4.84 1.11
N SER A 40 -3.85 5.80 2.02
CA SER A 40 -3.18 5.76 3.32
C SER A 40 -4.22 5.81 4.43
N LYS A 41 -4.00 5.04 5.49
CA LYS A 41 -4.86 5.09 6.67
C LYS A 41 -4.62 6.39 7.40
N ARG A 42 -5.67 7.22 7.48
CA ARG A 42 -5.67 8.45 8.28
C ARG A 42 -5.78 8.12 9.76
N ARG A 43 -5.08 8.90 10.59
CA ARG A 43 -5.01 8.73 12.05
C ARG A 43 -5.12 10.09 12.69
N LYS A 44 -5.96 10.21 13.71
CA LYS A 44 -6.16 11.46 14.42
C LYS A 44 -4.84 11.90 15.06
N GLY A 45 -4.53 13.18 14.98
CA GLY A 45 -3.30 13.76 15.52
C GLY A 45 -2.03 13.45 14.73
N VAL A 46 -2.13 12.98 13.47
CA VAL A 46 -1.00 12.57 12.62
C VAL A 46 -1.13 13.26 11.26
N LEU A 47 -0.03 13.81 10.72
CA LEU A 47 0.01 14.45 9.39
C LEU A 47 -1.16 15.43 9.13
N HIS A 48 -1.32 16.43 10.00
CA HIS A 48 -2.38 17.45 9.90
C HIS A 48 -3.83 16.94 10.10
N GLU A 49 -4.03 15.69 10.48
CA GLU A 49 -5.35 15.20 10.90
C GLU A 49 -5.67 15.69 12.32
N GLU A 50 -6.84 16.32 12.50
CA GLU A 50 -7.27 16.82 13.81
C GLU A 50 -7.47 15.69 14.84
N GLY A 51 -7.19 16.00 16.10
CA GLY A 51 -7.42 15.11 17.25
C GLY A 51 -6.12 14.63 17.92
N VAL A 52 -6.23 13.59 18.73
CA VAL A 52 -5.13 13.02 19.52
C VAL A 52 -4.94 11.57 19.12
N PHE A 53 -3.70 11.19 18.82
CA PHE A 53 -3.34 9.81 18.48
C PHE A 53 -3.45 8.92 19.73
N ASN A 54 -4.26 7.86 19.67
CA ASN A 54 -4.34 6.85 20.73
C ASN A 54 -3.73 5.54 20.23
N ALA A 55 -2.52 5.24 20.67
CA ALA A 55 -1.77 4.07 20.20
C ALA A 55 -2.52 2.73 20.37
N GLU A 56 -3.26 2.53 21.46
CA GLU A 56 -3.97 1.26 21.72
C GLU A 56 -5.23 1.10 20.84
N ALA A 57 -5.97 2.18 20.62
CA ALA A 57 -7.19 2.16 19.81
C ALA A 57 -6.89 2.24 18.32
N ASP A 58 -5.90 3.07 17.95
CA ASP A 58 -5.63 3.41 16.56
C ASP A 58 -4.68 2.41 15.90
N ASN A 59 -3.80 1.69 16.61
CA ASN A 59 -2.90 0.70 15.98
C ASN A 59 -3.59 -0.53 15.37
N ARG A 60 -4.92 -0.62 15.39
CA ARG A 60 -5.66 -1.69 14.73
C ARG A 60 -5.61 -1.59 13.21
N GLY A 61 -5.34 -2.72 12.56
CA GLY A 61 -5.25 -2.90 11.10
C GLY A 61 -6.58 -2.84 10.34
N ASN A 62 -7.64 -2.21 10.88
CA ASN A 62 -8.92 -2.11 10.17
C ASN A 62 -8.79 -1.27 8.91
N ILE A 63 -8.49 -1.93 7.78
CA ILE A 63 -8.29 -1.36 6.45
C ILE A 63 -9.32 -1.89 5.43
N GLN A 64 -10.31 -2.67 5.88
CA GLN A 64 -11.32 -3.28 5.02
C GLN A 64 -12.05 -2.23 4.17
N HIS A 65 -12.37 -1.07 4.78
CA HIS A 65 -13.01 0.03 4.07
C HIS A 65 -12.10 0.65 3.00
N LEU A 66 -10.79 0.76 3.25
CA LEU A 66 -9.80 1.25 2.26
C LEU A 66 -9.69 0.28 1.10
N PHE A 67 -9.54 -1.02 1.38
CA PHE A 67 -9.49 -2.06 0.36
C PHE A 67 -10.75 -2.06 -0.52
N ARG A 68 -11.95 -1.99 0.10
CA ARG A 68 -13.21 -1.91 -0.63
C ARG A 68 -13.27 -0.67 -1.52
N LYS A 69 -12.91 0.51 -0.99
CA LYS A 69 -12.93 1.77 -1.75
C LYS A 69 -11.93 1.76 -2.90
N ALA A 70 -10.72 1.28 -2.66
CA ALA A 70 -9.68 1.22 -3.68
C ALA A 70 -10.10 0.34 -4.87
N ARG A 71 -10.72 -0.82 -4.59
CA ARG A 71 -11.25 -1.72 -5.64
C ARG A 71 -12.29 -1.07 -6.54
N THR A 72 -13.12 -0.17 -6.02
CA THR A 72 -14.14 0.52 -6.82
C THR A 72 -13.56 1.56 -7.76
N GLN A 73 -12.29 1.93 -7.59
CA GLN A 73 -11.57 2.92 -8.42
C GLN A 73 -10.79 2.27 -9.57
N LYS A 74 -11.05 1.00 -9.90
CA LYS A 74 -10.37 0.33 -11.01
C LYS A 74 -10.56 1.09 -12.33
N PRO A 75 -9.53 1.22 -13.17
CA PRO A 75 -9.68 1.72 -14.54
C PRO A 75 -10.40 0.68 -15.42
N LYS A 76 -10.81 1.10 -16.62
CA LYS A 76 -11.34 0.20 -17.65
C LYS A 76 -10.20 -0.37 -18.50
N ASP A 77 -10.27 -1.65 -18.83
CA ASP A 77 -9.49 -2.33 -19.87
C ASP A 77 -7.96 -2.37 -19.69
N ILE A 78 -7.45 -2.00 -18.51
CA ILE A 78 -6.02 -2.05 -18.19
C ILE A 78 -5.76 -2.72 -16.84
N PRO A 79 -4.56 -3.30 -16.63
CA PRO A 79 -4.16 -3.83 -15.34
C PRO A 79 -4.23 -2.80 -14.21
N PHE A 80 -4.53 -3.26 -13.02
CA PHE A 80 -4.72 -2.40 -11.85
C PHE A 80 -3.91 -2.87 -10.64
N LEU A 81 -3.31 -1.93 -9.92
CA LEU A 81 -2.58 -2.16 -8.67
C LEU A 81 -3.15 -1.29 -7.56
N ILE A 82 -3.19 -1.85 -6.35
CA ILE A 82 -3.64 -1.13 -5.15
C ILE A 82 -2.49 -1.03 -4.16
N PHE A 83 -2.26 0.16 -3.64
CA PHE A 83 -1.32 0.44 -2.55
C PHE A 83 -2.09 0.93 -1.33
N ILE A 84 -1.88 0.29 -0.18
CA ILE A 84 -2.47 0.67 1.11
C ILE A 84 -1.33 0.89 2.10
N ASP A 85 -1.08 2.15 2.43
CA ASP A 85 -0.16 2.51 3.50
C ASP A 85 -0.89 2.43 4.86
N MET A 86 -0.32 1.63 5.76
CA MET A 86 -0.89 1.31 7.07
C MET A 86 -0.71 2.45 8.07
N ASN A 87 0.28 3.33 7.84
CA ASN A 87 0.59 4.50 8.68
C ASN A 87 0.70 4.11 10.17
N LEU A 88 1.22 2.94 10.52
CA LEU A 88 1.32 2.49 11.90
C LEU A 88 2.46 3.21 12.61
N ALA A 89 2.15 3.82 13.76
CA ALA A 89 3.17 4.20 14.71
C ALA A 89 3.84 2.93 15.22
N LEU A 90 5.17 2.88 15.17
CA LEU A 90 5.91 1.84 15.87
C LEU A 90 5.72 2.09 17.37
N THR A 91 4.71 1.45 17.95
CA THR A 91 4.60 1.37 19.41
C THR A 91 5.81 0.62 19.90
N ASN A 92 6.72 1.34 20.55
CA ASN A 92 7.77 0.88 21.45
C ASN A 92 7.91 -0.65 21.44
N VAL A 93 8.80 -1.17 20.59
CA VAL A 93 9.61 -2.31 21.01
C VAL A 93 10.24 -1.80 22.31
N ASN A 94 9.72 -2.24 23.46
CA ASN A 94 10.32 -1.89 24.72
C ASN A 94 11.78 -2.30 24.61
N ASN A 95 12.70 -1.33 24.61
CA ASN A 95 14.15 -1.52 24.63
C ASN A 95 14.66 -2.28 25.88
N ASN A 96 13.78 -2.98 26.61
CA ASN A 96 14.07 -3.71 27.83
C ASN A 96 13.90 -5.23 27.68
N SER A 97 13.64 -5.75 26.48
CA SER A 97 13.68 -7.19 26.23
C SER A 97 14.11 -7.48 24.80
N ILE A 98 15.41 -7.63 24.62
CA ILE A 98 16.04 -8.23 23.43
C ILE A 98 15.47 -9.64 23.13
N ASP A 99 14.75 -10.25 24.10
CA ASP A 99 14.16 -11.58 24.01
C ASP A 99 12.62 -11.62 23.90
N SER A 100 11.92 -10.48 23.85
CA SER A 100 10.49 -10.51 23.56
C SER A 100 10.30 -10.39 22.06
N GLU A 101 9.91 -11.50 21.42
CA GLU A 101 9.49 -11.50 20.02
C GLU A 101 8.60 -10.27 19.74
N PRO A 102 8.86 -9.52 18.64
CA PRO A 102 7.99 -8.41 18.26
C PRO A 102 6.56 -8.94 18.23
N PRO A 103 5.57 -8.24 18.83
CA PRO A 103 4.21 -8.76 18.97
C PRO A 103 3.75 -9.29 17.61
N GLU A 104 3.57 -10.61 17.52
CA GLU A 104 3.34 -11.36 16.29
C GLU A 104 2.40 -10.59 15.34
N LYS A 105 2.93 -10.08 14.22
CA LYS A 105 2.27 -9.85 12.92
C LYS A 105 0.73 -9.72 12.92
N THR A 106 0.16 -8.84 13.74
CA THR A 106 -1.31 -8.82 13.98
C THR A 106 -2.13 -8.39 12.76
N TRP A 107 -1.56 -7.56 11.88
CA TRP A 107 -2.30 -7.00 10.74
C TRP A 107 -2.17 -7.85 9.46
N GLU A 108 -1.15 -8.70 9.32
CA GLU A 108 -1.04 -9.65 8.19
C GLU A 108 -2.24 -10.61 8.22
N HIS A 109 -2.56 -11.12 9.43
CA HIS A 109 -3.71 -11.98 9.65
C HIS A 109 -5.05 -11.28 9.36
N ASP A 110 -5.16 -9.99 9.71
CA ASP A 110 -6.33 -9.19 9.36
C ASP A 110 -6.46 -9.00 7.84
N ILE A 111 -5.35 -8.78 7.13
CA ILE A 111 -5.33 -8.70 5.66
C ILE A 111 -5.78 -10.03 5.05
N ASP A 112 -5.24 -11.16 5.52
CA ASP A 112 -5.63 -12.47 5.01
C ASP A 112 -7.12 -12.74 5.25
N LYS A 113 -7.66 -12.37 6.42
CA LYS A 113 -9.10 -12.42 6.68
C LYS A 113 -9.91 -11.54 5.73
N ILE A 114 -9.47 -10.31 5.47
CA ILE A 114 -10.14 -9.40 4.53
C ILE A 114 -10.15 -9.98 3.12
N TYR A 115 -9.03 -10.55 2.67
CA TYR A 115 -8.91 -11.15 1.35
C TYR A 115 -9.74 -12.44 1.23
N ALA A 116 -9.69 -13.32 2.23
CA ALA A 116 -10.49 -14.53 2.27
C ALA A 116 -11.99 -14.22 2.24
N ASN A 117 -12.45 -13.25 3.04
CA ASN A 117 -13.84 -12.79 3.03
C ASN A 117 -14.25 -12.24 1.66
N TYR A 118 -13.37 -11.49 1.01
CA TYR A 118 -13.62 -11.02 -0.35
C TYR A 118 -13.75 -12.18 -1.35
N LYS A 119 -12.84 -13.14 -1.33
CA LYS A 119 -12.89 -14.31 -2.24
C LYS A 119 -14.12 -15.18 -2.01
N ASN A 120 -14.56 -15.33 -0.76
CA ASN A 120 -15.79 -16.07 -0.45
C ASN A 120 -17.06 -15.38 -0.98
N GLN A 121 -17.00 -14.09 -1.32
CA GLN A 121 -18.14 -13.29 -1.79
C GLN A 121 -18.17 -13.12 -3.31
N SER A 122 -17.13 -13.54 -4.05
CA SER A 122 -17.03 -13.29 -5.49
C SER A 122 -16.27 -14.42 -6.19
N THR A 123 -16.89 -14.97 -7.23
CA THR A 123 -16.24 -15.90 -8.19
C THR A 123 -15.69 -15.20 -9.43
N LEU A 124 -15.92 -13.88 -9.56
CA LEU A 124 -15.39 -13.09 -10.67
C LEU A 124 -13.86 -12.91 -10.56
N PRO A 125 -13.16 -12.71 -11.70
CA PRO A 125 -11.77 -12.29 -11.69
C PRO A 125 -11.54 -11.06 -10.80
N ASP A 126 -10.37 -10.98 -10.18
CA ASP A 126 -10.03 -9.84 -9.35
C ASP A 126 -9.86 -8.58 -10.20
N PRO A 127 -10.41 -7.44 -9.78
CA PRO A 127 -10.23 -6.21 -10.53
C PRO A 127 -8.79 -5.67 -10.46
N PHE A 128 -7.89 -6.32 -9.73
CA PHE A 128 -6.50 -5.91 -9.48
C PHE A 128 -5.55 -7.10 -9.66
N ASN A 129 -4.29 -6.80 -9.98
CA ASN A 129 -3.20 -7.79 -10.08
C ASN A 129 -2.50 -8.01 -8.74
N ALA A 130 -2.35 -6.96 -7.92
CA ALA A 130 -1.79 -7.07 -6.59
C ALA A 130 -2.28 -5.95 -5.67
N VAL A 131 -2.30 -6.26 -4.38
CA VAL A 131 -2.46 -5.29 -3.29
C VAL A 131 -1.17 -5.26 -2.49
N TYR A 132 -0.55 -4.09 -2.42
CA TYR A 132 0.64 -3.83 -1.62
C TYR A 132 0.21 -3.13 -0.34
N PHE A 133 0.62 -3.69 0.78
CA PHE A 133 0.47 -3.08 2.10
C PHE A 133 1.83 -2.61 2.57
N THR A 134 1.98 -1.32 2.83
CA THR A 134 3.25 -0.72 3.24
C THR A 134 3.10 -0.01 4.57
N ASN A 135 4.21 0.29 5.24
CA ASN A 135 4.21 1.19 6.39
C ASN A 135 5.35 2.21 6.28
N PHE A 136 5.12 3.30 5.55
CA PHE A 136 6.11 4.36 5.36
C PHE A 136 5.89 5.50 6.36
N ALA A 137 6.13 5.20 7.64
CA ALA A 137 5.71 6.04 8.77
C ALA A 137 6.87 6.83 9.42
N PHE A 138 7.77 7.40 8.60
CA PHE A 138 9.01 8.07 9.03
C PHE A 138 8.76 9.27 9.97
N TYR A 139 7.63 9.96 9.82
CA TYR A 139 7.21 11.10 10.63
C TYR A 139 6.91 10.77 12.10
N TYR A 140 6.73 9.49 12.46
CA TYR A 140 6.57 9.12 13.87
C TYR A 140 7.87 9.14 14.67
N GLN A 141 9.04 9.06 14.03
CA GLN A 141 10.33 8.89 14.72
C GLN A 141 11.18 10.16 14.79
N GLY A 142 10.85 11.21 14.02
CA GLY A 142 11.75 12.35 13.83
C GLY A 142 13.11 11.93 13.20
N ASN A 143 14.11 12.81 13.24
CA ASN A 143 15.42 12.59 12.58
C ASN A 143 16.30 11.48 13.19
N ASN A 144 15.83 10.74 14.21
CA ASN A 144 16.61 9.66 14.83
C ASN A 144 16.36 8.32 14.11
N SER A 145 16.94 8.21 12.93
CA SER A 145 16.85 7.05 12.01
C SER A 145 17.73 5.88 12.47
N LEU A 146 17.18 4.94 13.24
CA LEU A 146 17.76 3.59 13.39
C LEU A 146 16.74 2.45 13.36
N SER A 147 15.43 2.73 13.25
CA SER A 147 14.41 1.70 13.23
C SER A 147 13.67 1.71 11.89
N PHE A 148 14.01 0.76 11.04
CA PHE A 148 13.46 0.51 9.71
C PHE A 148 11.99 0.03 9.79
N PRO A 149 10.95 0.89 9.64
CA PRO A 149 9.55 0.50 9.88
C PRO A 149 8.88 -0.18 8.69
N TRP A 150 9.63 -0.48 7.63
CA TRP A 150 9.04 -0.93 6.37
C TRP A 150 8.70 -2.41 6.48
N ILE A 151 7.44 -2.67 6.79
CA ILE A 151 6.86 -3.96 6.49
C ILE A 151 6.11 -3.80 5.17
N THR A 152 6.43 -4.67 4.22
CA THR A 152 5.65 -4.82 2.99
C THR A 152 4.98 -6.18 3.02
N TYR A 153 3.65 -6.23 3.00
CA TYR A 153 2.89 -7.45 2.76
C TYR A 153 2.21 -7.34 1.40
N ILE A 154 2.28 -8.39 0.59
CA ILE A 154 1.80 -8.35 -0.80
C ILE A 154 0.83 -9.49 -1.01
N LYS A 155 -0.38 -9.17 -1.50
CA LYS A 155 -1.34 -10.17 -1.97
C LYS A 155 -1.48 -10.06 -3.49
N LYS A 156 -0.89 -11.00 -4.22
CA LYS A 156 -1.05 -11.12 -5.68
C LYS A 156 -2.38 -11.82 -5.99
N SER A 157 -3.05 -11.37 -7.04
CA SER A 157 -4.20 -12.07 -7.60
C SER A 157 -3.76 -13.31 -8.37
N GLU A 158 -4.51 -14.39 -8.23
CA GLU A 158 -4.35 -15.61 -9.03
C GLU A 158 -5.14 -15.58 -10.34
N SER A 159 -6.08 -14.64 -10.47
CA SER A 159 -6.96 -14.51 -11.64
C SER A 159 -7.43 -13.05 -11.78
N PRO A 160 -6.56 -12.13 -12.23
CA PRO A 160 -6.93 -10.74 -12.43
C PRO A 160 -7.76 -10.57 -13.71
N GLU A 161 -8.68 -9.60 -13.71
CA GLU A 161 -9.53 -9.25 -14.86
C GLU A 161 -8.69 -8.80 -16.08
N HIS A 162 -7.60 -8.08 -15.81
CA HIS A 162 -6.64 -7.63 -16.81
C HIS A 162 -5.22 -7.91 -16.33
N GLU A 163 -4.59 -8.93 -16.90
CA GLU A 163 -3.25 -9.38 -16.52
C GLU A 163 -2.15 -8.39 -16.89
N ILE A 164 -1.17 -8.25 -16.01
CA ILE A 164 0.10 -7.64 -16.37
C ILE A 164 0.84 -8.61 -17.32
N ARG A 165 1.04 -8.17 -18.57
CA ARG A 165 1.65 -8.99 -19.64
C ARG A 165 3.07 -9.46 -19.31
N GLU A 166 3.86 -8.58 -18.69
CA GLU A 166 5.25 -8.87 -18.32
C GLU A 166 5.34 -9.22 -16.84
N SER A 167 5.50 -10.51 -16.53
CA SER A 167 5.58 -11.01 -15.14
C SER A 167 6.71 -10.34 -14.33
N SER A 168 7.82 -9.98 -14.99
CA SER A 168 8.94 -9.26 -14.38
C SER A 168 8.56 -7.88 -13.85
N LEU A 169 7.52 -7.22 -14.37
CA LEU A 169 7.12 -5.89 -13.91
C LEU A 169 6.67 -5.89 -12.44
N LEU A 170 5.93 -6.92 -12.01
CA LEU A 170 5.53 -7.05 -10.61
C LEU A 170 6.75 -7.23 -9.70
N GLU A 171 7.78 -7.93 -10.17
CA GLU A 171 9.05 -8.12 -9.45
C GLU A 171 9.87 -6.82 -9.40
N CYS A 172 9.91 -6.06 -10.49
CA CYS A 172 10.54 -4.73 -10.53
C CYS A 172 9.86 -3.75 -9.58
N ILE A 173 8.52 -3.72 -9.56
CA ILE A 173 7.74 -2.91 -8.63
C ILE A 173 8.03 -3.33 -7.19
N GLN A 174 7.95 -4.63 -6.89
CA GLN A 174 8.24 -5.17 -5.56
C GLN A 174 9.67 -4.82 -5.11
N SER A 175 10.67 -5.03 -5.97
CA SER A 175 12.07 -4.69 -5.68
C SER A 175 12.26 -3.20 -5.41
N SER A 176 11.52 -2.35 -6.12
CA SER A 176 11.57 -0.90 -5.94
C SER A 176 10.95 -0.44 -4.62
N ILE A 177 9.90 -1.12 -4.14
CA ILE A 177 9.30 -0.87 -2.83
C ILE A 177 10.26 -1.27 -1.72
N LEU A 178 10.90 -2.44 -1.85
CA LEU A 178 11.87 -2.93 -0.85
C LEU A 178 13.12 -2.03 -0.76
N ARG A 179 13.55 -1.43 -1.86
CA ARG A 179 14.66 -0.45 -1.90
C ARG A 179 14.25 0.97 -1.53
N TYR A 180 12.97 1.22 -1.24
CA TYR A 180 12.51 2.57 -0.90
C TYR A 180 13.19 3.10 0.37
N SER A 181 13.68 2.23 1.25
CA SER A 181 14.45 2.58 2.44
C SER A 181 15.81 3.22 2.19
N ASP A 182 16.35 3.09 0.98
CA ASP A 182 17.62 3.70 0.59
C ASP A 182 17.36 5.10 0.01
N ILE A 183 16.74 5.97 0.81
CA ILE A 183 16.65 7.40 0.50
C ILE A 183 17.94 8.03 1.03
N PRO A 184 18.78 8.66 0.18
CA PRO A 184 19.87 9.49 0.67
C PRO A 184 19.29 10.50 1.66
N GLN A 185 19.93 10.68 2.81
CA GLN A 185 19.44 11.63 3.81
C GLN A 185 19.15 12.97 3.14
N GLU A 186 17.96 13.52 3.38
CA GLU A 186 17.64 14.90 3.02
C GLU A 186 18.73 15.79 3.65
N ILE A 187 19.49 16.48 2.78
CA ILE A 187 20.56 17.41 3.16
C ILE A 187 19.93 18.70 3.66
#